data_AF-A0A6M8WCW9-F1
#
_entry.id   AF-A0A6M8WCW9-F1
#
_cell.length_a   1.000
_cell.length_b   1.000
_cell.length_c   1.000
_cell.angle_alpha   90.00
_cell.angle_beta   90.00
_cell.angle_gamma   90.00
#
_symmetry.space_group_name_H-M   'P 1'
#
loop_
_entity.id
_entity.type
_entity.pdbx_description
1 polymer ?
#
loop_
_entity_poly.entity_id
_entity_poly.type
_entity_poly.pdbx_seq_one_letter_code
_entity_poly.pdbx_strand_id
1 'polypeptide(L)'
;MTATPTKQHLSTGRRSLVETLQRINFGRIEGLVIRGGEPVLDPMPRIVHEFKFQADNGPRPESAKSDFLLKRQVVELFELLDRLGDGVIQSLEIQRGLPFRMTVEEVLA
;
A
#
# COMPACT_ATOMS: atom_id res chain seq x y z
N MET A 1 17.99 16.34 7.13
CA MET A 1 17.11 15.65 8.10
C MET A 1 15.69 15.76 7.58
N THR A 2 15.29 14.87 6.68
CA THR A 2 13.91 14.83 6.17
C THR A 2 13.02 14.24 7.26
N ALA A 3 12.08 15.04 7.77
CA ALA A 3 11.12 14.61 8.77
C ALA A 3 10.32 13.42 8.22
N THR A 4 10.20 12.36 9.01
CA THR A 4 9.39 11.18 8.64
C THR A 4 7.95 11.63 8.39
N PRO A 5 7.39 11.45 7.19
CA PRO A 5 6.04 11.93 6.87
C PRO A 5 5.00 11.24 7.76
N THR A 6 4.08 12.04 8.29
CA THR A 6 2.91 11.58 9.06
C THR A 6 1.72 11.34 8.14
N LYS A 7 0.73 10.53 8.58
CA LYS A 7 -0.43 10.12 7.75
C LYS A 7 -1.26 11.33 7.24
N GLN A 8 -1.18 12.46 7.93
CA GLN A 8 -1.89 13.69 7.58
C GLN A 8 -1.29 14.40 6.36
N HIS A 9 0.00 14.23 6.08
CA HIS A 9 0.66 14.83 4.92
C HIS A 9 0.52 14.02 3.62
N LEU A 10 -0.20 12.89 3.68
CA LEU A 10 -0.51 12.08 2.50
C LEU A 10 -1.66 12.68 1.69
N SER A 11 -1.57 12.55 0.37
CA SER A 11 -2.73 12.74 -0.51
C SER A 11 -3.88 11.82 -0.10
N THR A 12 -5.10 12.14 -0.54
CA THR A 12 -6.28 11.29 -0.30
C THR A 12 -6.08 9.87 -0.83
N GLY A 13 -5.47 9.72 -2.02
CA GLY A 13 -5.17 8.41 -2.62
C GLY A 13 -4.20 7.59 -1.76
N ARG A 14 -3.06 8.17 -1.38
CA ARG A 14 -2.06 7.52 -0.52
C ARG A 14 -2.62 7.14 0.86
N ARG A 15 -3.43 8.01 1.46
CA ARG A 15 -4.10 7.73 2.74
C ARG A 15 -5.06 6.54 2.62
N SER A 16 -5.88 6.55 1.58
CA SER A 16 -6.83 5.46 1.28
C SER A 16 -6.12 4.14 1.00
N LEU A 17 -4.96 4.19 0.33
CA LEU A 17 -4.12 3.01 0.11
C LEU A 17 -3.63 2.46 1.45
N VAL A 18 -3.04 3.27 2.33
CA VAL A 18 -2.56 2.83 3.66
C VAL A 18 -3.69 2.16 4.46
N GLU A 19 -4.87 2.78 4.49
CA GLU A 19 -6.03 2.22 5.18
C GLU A 19 -6.48 0.89 4.57
N THR A 20 -6.40 0.77 3.25
CA THR A 20 -6.70 -0.48 2.54
C THR A 20 -5.68 -1.58 2.89
N LEU A 21 -4.38 -1.27 2.94
CA LEU A 21 -3.36 -2.24 3.34
C LEU A 21 -3.63 -2.74 4.76
N GLN A 22 -3.91 -1.81 5.69
CA GLN A 22 -4.21 -2.13 7.09
C GLN A 22 -5.44 -3.02 7.23
N ARG A 23 -6.51 -2.74 6.46
CA ARG A 23 -7.73 -3.54 6.44
C ARG A 23 -7.50 -4.94 5.87
N ILE A 24 -6.69 -5.07 4.83
CA ILE A 24 -6.37 -6.38 4.23
C ILE A 24 -5.60 -7.25 5.21
N ASN A 25 -4.67 -6.65 5.95
CA ASN A 25 -3.77 -7.29 6.92
C ASN A 25 -2.83 -8.34 6.30
N PHE A 26 -3.35 -9.40 5.71
CA PHE A 26 -2.61 -10.39 4.92
C PHE A 26 -3.31 -10.61 3.58
N GLY A 27 -2.54 -10.54 2.50
CA GLY A 27 -3.08 -10.71 1.16
C GLY A 27 -2.32 -9.88 0.13
N ARG A 28 -3.01 -9.51 -0.95
CA ARG A 28 -2.45 -8.66 -2.00
C ARG A 28 -3.52 -7.86 -2.75
N ILE A 29 -3.08 -6.75 -3.34
CA ILE A 29 -3.85 -5.97 -4.31
C ILE A 29 -3.29 -6.30 -5.70
N GLU A 30 -4.15 -6.62 -6.65
CA GLU A 30 -3.79 -6.94 -8.04
C GLU A 30 -4.34 -5.87 -9.00
N GLY A 31 -3.50 -5.46 -9.96
CA GLY A 31 -3.88 -4.48 -10.99
C GLY A 31 -4.11 -3.06 -10.45
N LEU A 32 -3.32 -2.63 -9.46
CA LEU A 32 -3.43 -1.26 -8.92
C LEU A 32 -2.85 -0.25 -9.92
N VAL A 33 -3.71 0.63 -10.41
CA VAL A 33 -3.33 1.71 -11.34
C VAL A 33 -2.70 2.86 -10.57
N ILE A 34 -1.57 3.36 -11.07
CA ILE A 34 -0.88 4.56 -10.58
C ILE A 34 -0.93 5.64 -11.65
N ARG A 35 -1.27 6.87 -11.26
CA ARG A 35 -1.35 8.05 -12.12
C ARG A 35 -0.56 9.20 -11.48
N GLY A 36 0.50 9.67 -12.13
CA GLY A 36 1.36 10.73 -11.60
C GLY A 36 1.89 10.47 -10.19
N GLY A 37 2.20 9.21 -9.86
CA GLY A 37 2.64 8.77 -8.54
C GLY A 37 1.52 8.57 -7.51
N GLU A 38 0.25 8.71 -7.92
CA GLU A 38 -0.90 8.55 -7.04
C GLU A 38 -1.67 7.25 -7.33
N PRO A 39 -2.04 6.47 -6.29
CA PRO A 39 -2.82 5.25 -6.47
C PRO A 39 -4.29 5.58 -6.78
N VAL A 40 -4.84 4.89 -7.78
CA VAL A 40 -6.25 4.97 -8.16
C VAL A 40 -7.00 3.77 -7.59
N LEU A 41 -7.95 4.03 -6.70
CA LEU A 41 -8.76 3.03 -6.00
C LEU A 41 -10.24 3.03 -6.42
N ASP A 42 -10.60 3.82 -7.44
CA ASP A 42 -11.92 3.83 -8.04
C ASP A 42 -11.78 3.70 -9.58
N PRO A 43 -12.20 2.56 -10.18
CA PRO A 43 -12.79 1.40 -9.52
C PRO A 43 -11.80 0.70 -8.57
N MET A 44 -12.31 0.06 -7.52
CA MET A 44 -11.48 -0.67 -6.56
C MET A 44 -10.70 -1.78 -7.29
N PRO A 45 -9.36 -1.85 -7.12
CA PRO A 45 -8.57 -2.94 -7.70
C PRO A 45 -8.96 -4.28 -7.09
N ARG A 46 -8.52 -5.38 -7.71
CA ARG A 46 -8.80 -6.72 -7.20
C ARG A 46 -8.05 -6.93 -5.88
N ILE A 47 -8.77 -7.37 -4.85
CA ILE A 47 -8.21 -7.67 -3.53
C ILE A 47 -8.27 -9.18 -3.31
N VAL A 48 -7.15 -9.77 -2.91
CA VAL A 48 -7.04 -11.17 -2.50
C VAL A 48 -6.67 -11.23 -1.03
N HIS A 49 -7.52 -11.83 -0.20
CA HIS A 49 -7.25 -12.01 1.23
C HIS A 49 -6.55 -13.35 1.48
N GLU A 50 -5.57 -13.34 2.36
CA GLU A 50 -4.88 -14.55 2.84
C GLU A 50 -5.23 -14.79 4.30
N PHE A 51 -5.66 -16.01 4.62
CA PHE A 51 -5.96 -16.44 5.98
C PHE A 51 -4.93 -17.47 6.44
N LYS A 52 -4.27 -17.19 7.55
CA LYS A 52 -3.30 -18.10 8.18
C LYS A 52 -3.99 -18.94 9.25
N PHE A 53 -4.04 -20.25 9.08
CA PHE A 53 -4.59 -21.14 10.10
C PHE A 53 -3.70 -21.19 11.34
N GLN A 54 -4.31 -21.25 12.53
CA GLN A 54 -3.63 -21.24 13.83
C GLN A 54 -2.73 -20.01 14.08
N ALA A 55 -2.96 -18.91 13.36
CA ALA A 55 -2.26 -17.64 13.56
C ALA A 55 -3.25 -16.49 13.80
N ASP A 56 -2.75 -15.39 14.35
CA ASP A 56 -3.53 -14.17 14.49
C ASP A 56 -3.70 -13.47 13.13
N ASN A 57 -4.94 -13.47 12.63
CA ASN A 57 -5.36 -12.75 11.41
C ASN A 57 -6.07 -11.43 11.72
N GLY A 58 -6.16 -11.04 13.00
CA GLY A 58 -6.84 -9.83 13.43
C GLY A 58 -6.22 -8.58 12.79
N PRO A 59 -7.02 -7.52 12.54
CA PRO A 59 -6.53 -6.28 11.96
C PRO A 59 -5.38 -5.72 12.79
N ARG A 60 -4.43 -5.07 12.11
CA ARG A 60 -3.25 -4.51 12.74
C ARG A 60 -3.63 -3.55 13.88
N PRO A 61 -3.05 -3.63 15.09
CA PRO A 61 -3.41 -2.75 16.22
C PRO A 61 -3.29 -1.25 15.92
N GLU A 62 -2.34 -0.87 15.08
CA GLU A 62 -2.17 0.52 14.65
C GLU A 62 -3.28 1.03 13.71
N SER A 63 -4.19 0.18 13.22
CA SER A 63 -5.39 0.62 12.49
C SER A 63 -6.32 1.48 13.36
N ALA A 64 -6.20 1.39 14.69
CA ALA A 64 -6.96 2.20 15.64
C ALA A 64 -6.30 3.57 15.95
N LYS A 65 -5.10 3.85 15.41
CA LYS A 65 -4.38 5.11 15.66
C LYS A 65 -4.53 6.05 14.46
N SER A 66 -5.07 7.24 14.73
CA SER A 66 -5.32 8.29 13.73
C SER A 66 -4.04 8.84 13.10
N ASP A 67 -2.92 8.81 13.84
CA ASP A 67 -1.62 9.29 13.37
C ASP A 67 -0.49 8.44 13.95
N PHE A 68 0.38 7.93 13.08
CA PHE A 68 1.60 7.24 13.46
C PHE A 68 2.68 7.54 12.42
N LEU A 69 3.94 7.52 12.85
CA LEU A 69 5.08 7.63 11.93
C LEU A 69 4.99 6.51 10.91
N LEU A 70 4.94 6.86 9.63
CA LEU A 70 4.89 5.88 8.56
C LEU A 70 6.07 4.92 8.71
N LYS A 71 5.76 3.62 8.73
CA LYS A 71 6.79 2.59 8.72
C LYS A 71 7.58 2.73 7.43
N ARG A 72 8.88 2.44 7.48
CA ARG A 72 9.81 2.59 6.36
C ARG A 72 9.29 1.94 5.07
N GLN A 73 8.62 0.79 5.17
CA GLN A 73 8.01 0.11 4.01
C GLN A 73 6.98 0.97 3.26
N VAL A 74 6.17 1.76 3.98
CA VAL A 74 5.17 2.65 3.37
C VAL A 74 5.85 3.85 2.70
N VAL A 75 6.91 4.37 3.30
CA VAL A 75 7.71 5.45 2.71
C VAL A 75 8.38 4.97 1.42
N GLU A 76 9.05 3.81 1.46
CA GLU A 76 9.69 3.20 0.27
C GLU A 76 8.67 2.89 -0.83
N LEU A 77 7.45 2.43 -0.49
CA LEU A 77 6.37 2.27 -1.46
C LEU A 77 6.07 3.59 -2.17
N PHE A 78 5.86 4.67 -1.44
CA PHE A 78 5.52 5.96 -2.04
C PHE A 78 6.65 6.54 -2.88
N GLU A 79 7.90 6.42 -2.43
CA GLU A 79 9.06 6.80 -3.25
C GLU A 79 9.14 6.00 -4.56
N LEU A 80 8.73 4.72 -4.54
CA LEU A 80 8.62 3.91 -5.75
C LEU A 80 7.47 4.36 -6.65
N LEU A 81 6.32 4.74 -6.09
CA LEU A 81 5.21 5.30 -6.87
C LEU A 81 5.61 6.61 -7.55
N ASP A 82 6.30 7.49 -6.80
CA ASP A 82 6.80 8.78 -7.31
C ASP A 82 7.75 8.56 -8.50
N ARG A 83 8.58 7.52 -8.46
CA ARG A 83 9.46 7.14 -9.59
C ARG A 83 8.71 6.50 -10.74
N LEU A 84 7.68 5.69 -10.47
CA LEU A 84 6.88 5.04 -11.50
C LEU A 84 6.10 6.07 -12.32
N GLY A 85 5.58 7.13 -11.68
CA GLY A 85 4.75 8.12 -12.33
C GLY A 85 3.42 7.52 -12.78
N ASP A 86 3.34 7.08 -14.04
CA ASP A 86 2.19 6.36 -14.57
C ASP A 86 2.52 4.88 -14.74
N GLY A 87 1.61 3.99 -14.31
CA GLY A 87 1.82 2.57 -14.50
C GLY A 87 0.77 1.69 -13.84
N VAL A 88 0.99 0.38 -13.92
CA VAL A 88 0.16 -0.61 -13.24
C VAL A 88 1.05 -1.50 -12.39
N ILE A 89 0.74 -1.53 -11.10
CA ILE A 89 1.29 -2.52 -10.18
C ILE A 89 0.49 -3.79 -10.38
N GLN A 90 1.13 -4.81 -10.97
CA GLN A 90 0.52 -6.11 -11.19
C GLN A 90 0.12 -6.75 -9.86
N SER A 91 1.01 -6.70 -8.85
CA SER A 91 0.75 -7.24 -7.51
C SER A 91 1.45 -6.44 -6.43
N LEU A 92 0.71 -6.03 -5.41
CA LEU A 92 1.22 -5.47 -4.15
C LEU A 92 0.87 -6.42 -3.00
N GLU A 93 1.87 -7.15 -2.52
CA GLU A 93 1.73 -8.06 -1.38
C GLU A 93 1.75 -7.32 -0.05
N ILE A 94 0.93 -7.82 0.87
CA ILE A 94 0.63 -7.19 2.15
C ILE A 94 0.84 -8.21 3.26
N GLN A 95 1.63 -7.84 4.25
CA GLN A 95 1.80 -8.61 5.47
C GLN A 95 1.64 -7.72 6.70
N ARG A 96 0.80 -8.15 7.65
CA ARG A 96 0.50 -7.40 8.88
C ARG A 96 0.12 -5.94 8.59
N GLY A 97 -0.65 -5.72 7.52
CA GLY A 97 -1.12 -4.41 7.09
C GLY A 97 -0.05 -3.47 6.53
N LEU A 98 1.10 -4.00 6.12
CA LEU A 98 2.18 -3.26 5.46
C LEU A 98 2.47 -3.78 4.08
N PRO A 99 2.96 -2.91 3.16
CA PRO A 99 3.51 -3.39 1.91
C PRO A 99 4.74 -4.26 2.21
N PHE A 100 4.81 -5.40 1.52
CA PHE A 100 5.88 -6.38 1.66
C PHE A 100 6.67 -6.53 0.37
N ARG A 101 5.97 -6.63 -0.77
CA ARG A 101 6.56 -6.81 -2.09
C ARG A 101 5.67 -6.19 -3.15
N MET A 102 6.28 -5.61 -4.18
CA MET A 102 5.58 -5.04 -5.33
C MET A 102 6.14 -5.66 -6.61
N THR A 103 5.27 -5.94 -7.57
CA THR A 103 5.64 -6.36 -8.93
C THR A 103 4.97 -5.42 -9.92
N VAL A 104 5.78 -4.85 -10.82
CA VAL A 104 5.37 -3.97 -11.90
C VAL A 104 5.77 -4.63 -13.22
N GLU A 105 5.00 -4.37 -14.27
CA GLU A 105 5.34 -4.77 -15.63
C GLU A 105 6.02 -3.61 -16.34
N GLU A 106 7.13 -3.87 -17.00
CA GLU A 106 7.83 -2.91 -17.84
C GLU A 106 8.09 -3.55 -19.20
N VAL A 107 7.70 -2.87 -20.26
CA VAL A 107 8.07 -3.25 -21.63
C VAL A 107 9.35 -2.48 -21.96
N LEU A 108 10.48 -3.18 -21.97
CA LEU A 108 11.74 -2.60 -22.43
C LEU A 108 11.66 -2.38 -23.95
N ALA A 109 11.82 -1.13 -24.38
CA ALA A 109 11.90 -0.75 -25.79
C ALA A 109 13.32 -0.95 -26.35
#